data_AF-A0A412WSI1-F1
#
_entry.id   AF-A0A412WSI1-F1
#
_cell.length_a   1.000
_cell.length_b   1.000
_cell.length_c   1.000
_cell.angle_alpha   90.00
_cell.angle_beta   90.00
_cell.angle_gamma   90.00
#
_symmetry.space_group_name_H-M   'P 1'
#
loop_
_entity.id
_entity.type
_entity.pdbx_description
1 polymer ?
#
loop_
_entity_poly.entity_id
_entity_poly.type
_entity_poly.pdbx_seq_one_letter_code
_entity_poly.pdbx_strand_id
1 'polypeptide(L)'
;IEARMTSQVIYFEWFLNYRFGKYIKDGKDRIFIKDSTSVGVDLYHEGAEYQRPFTVWYNGEQVTTDNEAERPRPFYLLAEEKLINKVSFMVCVPPVTIPPRELVYMLSYVVNTYKTAGKTYLIKIDEDEYTPNKNTGQ
;
A
#
# COMPACT_ATOMS: atom_id res chain seq x y z
N ILE A 1 -5.38 -9.45 3.60
CA ILE A 1 -5.40 -8.01 3.26
C ILE A 1 -4.56 -7.82 2.01
N GLU A 2 -5.26 -7.75 0.89
CA GLU A 2 -4.77 -7.32 -0.43
C GLU A 2 -5.53 -6.01 -0.65
N ALA A 3 -4.87 -4.84 -0.71
CA ALA A 3 -5.56 -3.55 -0.62
C ALA A 3 -6.05 -3.03 -1.98
N ARG A 4 -6.75 -3.91 -2.69
CA ARG A 4 -7.67 -3.51 -3.77
C ARG A 4 -8.99 -3.05 -3.14
N MET A 5 -9.03 -1.89 -2.47
CA MET A 5 -10.24 -1.28 -1.88
C MET A 5 -11.26 -2.34 -1.36
N THR A 6 -10.80 -3.27 -0.52
CA THR A 6 -11.65 -4.31 0.04
C THR A 6 -12.29 -3.79 1.31
N SER A 7 -13.53 -4.21 1.62
CA SER A 7 -14.24 -3.78 2.83
C SER A 7 -13.40 -3.96 4.11
N GLN A 8 -12.56 -4.99 4.15
CA GLN A 8 -11.62 -5.25 5.26
C GLN A 8 -10.62 -4.12 5.49
N VAL A 9 -10.10 -3.49 4.43
CA VAL A 9 -9.17 -2.36 4.55
C VAL A 9 -9.89 -1.14 5.10
N ILE A 10 -11.09 -0.85 4.59
CA ILE A 10 -11.91 0.28 5.06
C ILE A 10 -12.24 0.13 6.55
N TYR A 11 -12.65 -1.06 6.98
CA TYR A 11 -12.92 -1.33 8.40
C TYR A 11 -11.66 -1.18 9.26
N PHE A 12 -10.52 -1.64 8.76
CA PHE A 12 -9.27 -1.55 9.49
C PHE A 12 -8.77 -0.09 9.59
N GLU A 13 -8.83 0.69 8.52
CA GLU A 13 -8.56 2.13 8.53
C GLU A 13 -9.50 2.88 9.49
N TRP A 14 -10.80 2.57 9.46
CA TRP A 14 -11.76 3.13 10.42
C TRP A 14 -11.35 2.83 11.87
N PHE A 15 -10.98 1.58 12.16
CA PHE A 15 -10.55 1.16 13.49
C PHE A 15 -9.26 1.87 13.94
N LEU A 16 -8.27 2.00 13.04
CA LEU A 16 -7.03 2.73 13.33
C LEU A 16 -7.32 4.19 13.67
N ASN A 17 -8.18 4.86 12.90
CA ASN A 17 -8.58 6.24 13.15
C ASN A 17 -9.41 6.40 14.42
N TYR A 18 -10.32 5.47 14.71
CA TYR A 18 -11.09 5.45 15.95
C TYR A 18 -10.17 5.32 17.18
N ARG A 19 -9.16 4.44 17.11
CA ARG A 19 -8.27 4.15 18.24
C ARG A 19 -7.16 5.19 18.44
N PHE A 20 -6.57 5.66 17.34
CA PHE A 20 -5.36 6.51 17.35
C PHE A 20 -5.61 7.96 16.92
N GLY A 21 -6.82 8.30 16.46
CA GLY A 21 -7.15 9.65 15.97
C GLY A 21 -6.87 10.76 16.99
N LYS A 22 -6.99 10.48 18.29
CA LYS A 22 -6.64 11.41 19.38
C LYS A 22 -5.17 11.88 19.39
N TYR A 23 -4.28 11.17 18.69
CA TYR A 23 -2.87 11.50 18.61
C TYR A 23 -2.51 12.29 17.34
N ILE A 24 -3.46 12.46 16.41
CA ILE A 24 -3.26 13.19 15.17
C ILE A 24 -3.35 14.70 15.45
N LYS A 25 -2.45 15.48 14.84
CA LYS A 25 -2.35 16.93 15.06
C LYS A 25 -3.52 17.71 14.46
N ASP A 26 -3.95 17.36 13.24
CA ASP A 26 -5.15 17.90 12.60
C ASP A 26 -6.28 16.86 12.61
N GLY A 27 -7.42 17.21 13.20
CA GLY A 27 -8.59 16.32 13.28
C GLY A 27 -9.26 16.02 11.93
N LYS A 28 -8.87 16.71 10.85
CA LYS A 28 -9.33 16.41 9.49
C LYS A 28 -8.52 15.29 8.83
N ASP A 29 -7.28 15.11 9.26
CA ASP A 29 -6.39 14.11 8.69
C ASP A 29 -6.70 12.72 9.22
N ARG A 30 -6.33 11.70 8.43
CA ARG A 30 -6.65 10.30 8.73
C ARG A 30 -5.50 9.38 8.41
N ILE A 31 -5.39 8.32 9.20
CA ILE A 31 -4.53 7.18 8.92
C ILE A 31 -5.15 6.39 7.77
N PHE A 32 -4.35 6.04 6.76
CA PHE A 32 -4.80 5.21 5.63
C PHE A 32 -3.73 4.19 5.23
N ILE A 33 -4.15 3.15 4.52
CA ILE A 33 -3.30 2.08 4.06
C ILE A 33 -3.04 2.29 2.57
N LYS A 34 -1.77 2.47 2.23
CA LYS A 34 -1.34 2.60 0.85
C LYS A 34 -0.75 1.28 0.39
N ASP A 35 -1.34 0.70 -0.65
CA ASP A 35 -0.78 -0.49 -1.28
C ASP A 35 0.53 -0.15 -2.00
N SER A 36 1.37 -1.16 -2.07
CA SER A 36 2.63 -1.07 -2.78
C SER A 36 2.36 -0.95 -4.30
N THR A 37 2.98 0.04 -4.96
CA THR A 37 2.68 0.35 -6.36
C THR A 37 3.46 -0.61 -7.26
N SER A 38 2.81 -1.27 -8.22
CA SER A 38 3.50 -2.13 -9.17
C SER A 38 4.32 -1.30 -10.13
N VAL A 39 5.58 -1.67 -10.33
CA VAL A 39 6.43 -1.07 -11.36
C VAL A 39 6.24 -1.88 -12.63
N GLY A 40 5.49 -1.33 -13.57
CA GLY A 40 5.23 -1.96 -14.86
C GLY A 40 3.86 -2.65 -14.96
N VAL A 41 3.70 -3.41 -16.05
CA VAL A 41 2.48 -4.15 -16.42
C VAL A 41 2.72 -5.63 -16.14
N ASP A 42 1.71 -6.31 -15.59
CA ASP A 42 1.75 -7.76 -15.37
C ASP A 42 1.90 -8.50 -16.71
N LEU A 43 2.87 -9.41 -16.81
CA LEU A 43 3.04 -10.29 -17.96
C LEU A 43 2.33 -11.63 -17.69
N TYR A 44 1.41 -11.99 -18.58
CA TYR A 44 0.67 -13.25 -18.54
C TYR A 44 1.16 -14.20 -19.64
N HIS A 45 1.18 -15.50 -19.34
CA HIS A 45 1.34 -16.53 -20.37
C HIS A 45 0.02 -16.69 -21.14
N GLU A 46 0.13 -17.14 -22.39
CA GLU A 46 -1.05 -17.49 -23.18
C GLU A 46 -1.89 -18.54 -22.43
N GLY A 47 -3.18 -18.24 -22.25
CA GLY A 47 -4.10 -19.11 -21.51
C GLY A 47 -4.10 -18.98 -19.98
N ALA A 48 -3.44 -17.96 -19.40
CA ALA A 48 -3.49 -17.75 -17.96
C ALA A 48 -4.95 -17.51 -17.46
N GLU A 49 -5.35 -18.20 -16.40
CA GLU A 49 -6.63 -17.95 -15.73
C GLU A 49 -6.49 -16.74 -14.77
N TYR A 50 -7.54 -15.92 -14.66
CA TYR A 50 -7.61 -14.72 -13.80
C TYR A 50 -6.70 -13.54 -14.18
N GLN A 51 -6.48 -13.32 -15.48
CA GLN A 51 -5.75 -12.15 -15.99
C GLN A 51 -6.50 -10.86 -15.64
N ARG A 52 -5.76 -9.79 -15.35
CA ARG A 52 -6.35 -8.45 -15.26
C ARG A 52 -6.58 -7.92 -16.69
N PRO A 53 -7.69 -7.24 -16.97
CA PRO A 53 -7.86 -6.55 -18.25
C PRO A 53 -6.73 -5.53 -18.48
N PHE A 54 -6.18 -5.49 -19.69
CA PHE A 54 -5.13 -4.54 -20.08
C PHE A 54 -5.34 -4.07 -21.53
N THR A 55 -4.79 -2.89 -21.85
CA THR A 55 -4.80 -2.30 -23.19
C THR A 55 -3.40 -2.32 -23.78
N VAL A 56 -3.27 -2.80 -25.01
CA VAL A 56 -2.01 -2.79 -25.76
C VAL A 56 -2.03 -1.62 -26.73
N TRP A 57 -1.00 -0.77 -26.66
CA TRP A 57 -0.82 0.36 -27.57
C TRP A 57 0.36 0.09 -28.50
N TYR A 58 0.18 0.33 -29.79
CA TYR A 58 1.28 0.25 -30.74
C TYR A 58 2.14 1.52 -30.71
N ASN A 59 3.42 1.37 -31.09
CA ASN A 59 4.32 2.51 -31.14
C ASN A 59 3.82 3.56 -32.14
N GLY A 60 3.61 4.79 -31.67
CA GLY A 60 3.10 5.91 -32.48
C GLY A 60 1.57 5.97 -32.59
N GLU A 61 0.83 5.09 -31.92
CA GLU A 61 -0.63 5.16 -31.85
C GLU A 61 -1.08 6.36 -30.99
N GLN A 62 -2.10 7.07 -31.45
CA GLN A 62 -2.66 8.20 -30.70
C GLN A 62 -3.48 7.67 -29.52
N VAL A 63 -3.10 8.07 -28.30
CA VAL A 63 -3.83 7.69 -27.09
C VAL A 63 -5.14 8.48 -27.00
N THR A 64 -6.26 7.80 -27.24
CA THR A 64 -7.61 8.41 -27.24
C THR A 64 -8.38 8.21 -25.93
N THR A 65 -7.78 7.60 -24.91
CA THR A 65 -8.46 7.30 -23.64
C THR A 65 -8.20 8.36 -22.56
N ASP A 66 -9.27 8.77 -21.89
CA ASP A 66 -9.20 9.62 -20.70
C ASP A 66 -8.97 8.80 -19.41
N ASN A 67 -9.12 7.47 -19.48
CA ASN A 67 -8.93 6.57 -18.36
C ASN A 67 -7.44 6.38 -18.06
N GLU A 68 -6.98 6.85 -16.90
CA GLU A 68 -5.59 6.73 -16.48
C GLU A 68 -5.10 5.28 -16.37
N ALA A 69 -6.02 4.33 -16.12
CA ALA A 69 -5.68 2.91 -16.09
C ALA A 69 -5.28 2.34 -17.48
N GLU A 70 -5.81 2.92 -18.56
CA GLU A 70 -5.60 2.48 -19.94
C GLU A 70 -4.47 3.23 -20.64
N ARG A 71 -3.88 4.25 -20.01
CA ARG A 71 -2.76 5.00 -20.59
C ARG A 71 -1.57 4.08 -20.85
N PRO A 72 -0.81 4.31 -21.94
CA PRO A 72 0.34 3.48 -22.28
C PRO A 72 1.36 3.51 -21.14
N ARG A 73 1.69 2.34 -20.62
CA ARG A 73 2.71 2.17 -19.60
C ARG A 73 3.98 1.66 -20.27
N PRO A 74 5.16 2.14 -19.86
CA PRO A 74 6.40 1.69 -20.46
C PRO A 74 6.56 0.17 -20.32
N PHE A 75 6.74 -0.50 -21.45
CA PHE A 75 6.94 -1.95 -21.54
C PHE A 75 8.45 -2.23 -21.47
N TYR A 76 9.02 -2.25 -20.27
CA TYR A 76 10.42 -2.61 -20.08
C TYR A 76 10.58 -3.85 -19.20
N LEU A 77 11.35 -4.83 -19.67
CA LEU A 77 11.96 -5.86 -18.83
C LEU A 77 13.23 -5.25 -18.20
N LEU A 78 13.08 -4.38 -17.20
CA LEU A 78 14.24 -3.82 -16.49
C LEU A 78 14.83 -4.83 -15.50
N ALA A 79 13.99 -5.71 -14.94
CA ALA A 79 14.33 -6.82 -14.05
C ALA A 79 13.16 -7.82 -14.02
N GLU A 80 13.40 -9.10 -13.66
CA GLU A 80 12.32 -10.06 -13.36
C GLU A 80 11.46 -9.64 -12.14
N GLU A 81 11.95 -8.68 -11.36
CA GLU A 81 11.28 -8.17 -10.17
C GLU A 81 10.01 -7.39 -10.56
N LYS A 82 8.86 -8.06 -10.41
CA LYS A 82 7.52 -7.51 -10.69
C LYS A 82 7.11 -6.34 -9.78
N LEU A 83 7.88 -6.05 -8.73
CA LEU A 83 7.58 -5.08 -7.68
C LEU A 83 8.89 -4.49 -7.15
N ILE A 84 9.17 -3.20 -7.36
CA ILE A 84 10.19 -2.48 -6.57
C ILE A 84 9.55 -2.08 -5.24
N ASN A 85 9.10 -3.07 -4.46
CA ASN A 85 8.40 -2.80 -3.22
C ASN A 85 9.19 -3.33 -2.03
N LYS A 86 9.70 -2.39 -1.24
CA LYS A 86 10.36 -2.64 0.04
C LYS A 86 9.46 -3.46 1.00
N VAL A 87 8.14 -3.31 0.89
CA VAL A 87 7.12 -3.98 1.73
C VAL A 87 5.79 -4.20 1.00
N SER A 88 4.93 -5.08 1.53
CA SER A 88 3.62 -5.40 0.93
C SER A 88 2.62 -4.23 0.96
N PHE A 89 2.59 -3.43 2.02
CA PHE A 89 1.75 -2.24 2.14
C PHE A 89 2.39 -1.22 3.08
N MET A 90 1.94 0.03 3.04
CA MET A 90 2.38 1.09 3.96
C MET A 90 1.21 1.61 4.79
N VAL A 91 1.47 1.87 6.06
CA VAL A 91 0.53 2.57 6.95
C VAL A 91 0.95 4.03 6.97
N CYS A 92 0.17 4.88 6.31
CA CYS A 92 0.40 6.31 6.22
C CYS A 92 -0.30 7.01 7.39
N VAL A 93 0.47 7.71 8.20
CA VAL A 93 0.04 8.37 9.42
C VAL A 93 0.34 9.87 9.28
N PRO A 94 -0.64 10.76 9.53
CA PRO A 94 -0.39 12.19 9.52
C PRO A 94 0.52 12.63 10.68
N PRO A 95 0.94 13.91 10.73
CA PRO A 95 1.69 14.45 11.86
C PRO A 95 0.98 14.22 13.19
N VAL A 96 1.74 13.82 14.21
CA VAL A 96 1.22 13.42 15.53
C VAL A 96 1.72 14.29 16.67
N THR A 97 0.95 14.35 17.75
CA THR A 97 1.25 15.17 18.94
C THR A 97 2.17 14.45 19.94
N ILE A 98 2.23 13.11 19.88
CA ILE A 98 3.08 12.27 20.74
C ILE A 98 4.40 11.93 20.06
N PRO A 99 5.43 11.45 20.79
CA PRO A 99 6.66 10.97 20.19
C PRO A 99 6.39 9.90 19.12
N PRO A 100 6.91 10.05 17.88
CA PRO A 100 6.62 9.12 16.78
C PRO A 100 6.92 7.66 17.12
N ARG A 101 8.00 7.41 17.88
CA ARG A 101 8.38 6.05 18.32
C ARG A 101 7.29 5.37 19.14
N GLU A 102 6.64 6.09 20.07
CA GLU A 102 5.56 5.52 20.89
C GLU A 102 4.38 5.08 20.04
N LEU A 103 3.99 5.91 19.09
CA LEU A 103 2.93 5.57 18.15
C LEU A 103 3.31 4.37 17.29
N VAL A 104 4.56 4.32 16.80
CA VAL A 104 5.09 3.18 16.05
C VAL A 104 4.99 1.89 16.86
N TYR A 105 5.32 1.88 18.15
CA TYR A 105 5.14 0.68 19.00
C TYR A 105 3.67 0.23 19.05
N MET A 106 2.76 1.15 19.33
CA MET A 106 1.33 0.84 19.45
C MET A 106 0.72 0.37 18.12
N LEU A 107 1.03 1.06 17.02
CA LEU A 107 0.59 0.68 15.68
C LEU A 107 1.20 -0.66 15.28
N SER A 108 2.48 -0.90 15.56
CA SER A 108 3.13 -2.17 15.21
C SER A 108 2.43 -3.34 15.87
N TYR A 109 2.10 -3.22 17.16
CA TYR A 109 1.37 -4.25 17.89
C TYR A 109 0.03 -4.56 17.23
N VAL A 110 -0.79 -3.53 16.97
CA VAL A 110 -2.13 -3.70 16.37
C VAL A 110 -2.04 -4.25 14.96
N VAL A 111 -1.18 -3.70 14.10
CA VAL A 111 -1.04 -4.15 12.72
C VAL A 111 -0.50 -5.58 12.67
N ASN A 112 0.41 -5.97 13.56
CA ASN A 112 0.87 -7.35 13.65
C ASN A 112 -0.24 -8.34 14.06
N THR A 113 -1.22 -7.90 14.84
CA THR A 113 -2.38 -8.73 15.22
C THR A 113 -3.33 -9.00 14.05
N TYR A 114 -3.57 -8.01 13.19
CA TYR A 114 -4.60 -8.09 12.15
C TYR A 114 -4.07 -8.30 10.74
N LYS A 115 -2.77 -8.09 10.49
CA LYS A 115 -2.18 -8.33 9.17
C LYS A 115 -2.28 -9.81 8.80
N THR A 116 -2.40 -10.08 7.52
CA THR A 116 -2.30 -11.45 7.00
C THR A 116 -0.87 -11.98 7.15
N ALA A 117 -0.75 -13.26 7.49
CA ALA A 117 0.54 -13.93 7.59
C ALA A 117 1.38 -13.74 6.31
N GLY A 118 2.69 -13.56 6.47
CA GLY A 118 3.63 -13.33 5.36
C GLY A 118 3.65 -11.91 4.78
N LYS A 119 2.68 -11.05 5.11
CA LYS A 119 2.69 -9.65 4.65
C LYS A 119 3.65 -8.78 5.50
N THR A 120 4.41 -7.93 4.82
CA THR A 120 5.33 -6.95 5.40
C THR A 120 4.79 -5.54 5.23
N TYR A 121 5.16 -4.63 6.13
CA TYR A 121 4.71 -3.24 6.07
C TYR A 121 5.74 -2.27 6.65
N LEU A 122 5.59 -1.00 6.30
CA LEU A 122 6.27 0.14 6.93
C LEU A 122 5.23 1.12 7.46
N ILE A 123 5.64 1.90 8.45
CA ILE A 123 4.84 3.01 8.97
C ILE A 123 5.50 4.30 8.49
N LYS A 124 4.77 5.11 7.74
CA LYS A 124 5.21 6.44 7.32
C LYS A 124 4.48 7.47 8.17
N ILE A 125 5.21 8.24 8.96
CA ILE A 125 4.66 9.36 9.74
C ILE A 125 5.20 10.65 9.12
N ASP A 126 4.30 11.46 8.57
CA ASP A 126 4.69 12.63 7.75
C ASP A 126 5.62 12.20 6.61
N GLU A 127 6.88 12.66 6.57
CA GLU A 127 7.89 12.22 5.59
C GLU A 127 8.81 11.09 6.07
N ASP A 128 8.79 10.74 7.35
CA ASP A 128 9.71 9.78 7.94
C ASP A 128 9.18 8.33 7.85
N GLU A 129 10.06 7.41 7.43
CA GLU A 129 9.78 5.97 7.41
C GLU A 129 10.28 5.27 8.68
N TYR A 130 9.41 4.48 9.30
CA TYR A 130 9.71 3.69 10.48
C TYR A 130 9.52 2.19 10.20
N THR A 131 10.52 1.40 10.57
CA THR A 131 10.41 -0.06 10.58
C THR A 131 9.51 -0.49 11.73
N PRO A 132 8.48 -1.32 11.50
CA PRO A 132 7.63 -1.79 12.57
C PRO A 132 8.41 -2.69 13.53
N ASN A 133 8.00 -2.66 14.79
CA ASN A 133 8.54 -3.57 15.78
C ASN A 133 8.07 -4.99 15.50
N LYS A 134 9.01 -5.94 15.57
CA LYS A 134 8.69 -7.36 15.52
C LYS A 134 8.03 -7.73 16.84
N ASN A 135 6.93 -8.47 16.80
CA ASN A 135 6.40 -9.07 18.02
C ASN A 135 7.45 -10.04 18.55
N THR A 136 7.98 -9.77 19.74
CA THR A 136 8.83 -10.68 20.50
C THR A 136 7.95 -11.86 20.93
N GLY A 137 7.87 -12.86 20.07
CA GLY A 137 6.94 -13.98 20.22
C GLY A 137 7.36 -15.15 19.33
N GLN A 138 8.59 -15.63 19.56
CA GLN A 138 8.97 -17.04 19.49
C GLN A 138 9.92 -17.30 20.65
#